data_AF-A0A349L308-F1
#
_entry.id   AF-A0A349L308-F1
#
_cell.length_a   1.000
_cell.length_b   1.000
_cell.length_c   1.000
_cell.angle_alpha   90.00
_cell.angle_beta   90.00
_cell.angle_gamma   90.00
#
_symmetry.space_group_name_H-M   'P 1'
#
loop_
_entity.id
_entity.type
_entity.pdbx_description
1 polymer ?
#
loop_
_entity_poly.entity_id
_entity_poly.type
_entity_poly.pdbx_seq_one_letter_code
_entity_poly.pdbx_strand_id
1 'polypeptide(L)'
;IGLKNGLIAAIGKAGNPDIQPNVTMAIGGATEIIAGEGMIVTAGGVDTHIHFICPQQIEEALMSGVTTMIGGGTGPAVGTAATTCTPGPWHLHAMLGAADAFPMNLGFLGKGNVSLPEPLEEQVRAGAIGLKLHEDWGSTPAAIDNCLSVAERMDVQVAIHSDT
;
A
#
# COMPACT_ATOMS: atom_id res chain seq x y z
N ILE A 1 15.46 13.58 13.92
CA ILE A 1 14.49 12.46 14.02
C ILE A 1 15.33 11.22 14.32
N GLY A 2 15.03 10.48 15.38
CA GLY A 2 15.77 9.26 15.74
C GLY A 2 15.10 8.03 15.16
N LEU A 3 15.87 7.18 14.46
CA LEU A 3 15.39 5.90 13.93
C LEU A 3 16.01 4.74 14.72
N LYS A 4 15.20 3.74 15.06
CA LYS A 4 15.67 2.50 15.72
C LYS A 4 14.80 1.33 15.28
N ASN A 5 15.42 0.20 14.94
CA ASN A 5 14.73 -1.01 14.48
C ASN A 5 13.76 -0.75 13.30
N GLY A 6 14.14 0.13 12.37
CA GLY A 6 13.32 0.49 11.20
C GLY A 6 12.15 1.44 11.49
N LEU A 7 12.00 1.95 12.72
CA LEU A 7 10.89 2.81 13.13
C LEU A 7 11.35 4.19 13.56
N ILE A 8 10.45 5.18 13.48
CA ILE A 8 10.63 6.49 14.12
C ILE A 8 10.53 6.29 15.63
N ALA A 9 11.68 6.37 16.31
CA ALA A 9 11.78 6.14 17.74
C ALA A 9 11.50 7.40 18.56
N ALA A 10 11.87 8.58 18.04
CA ALA A 10 11.63 9.86 18.69
C ALA A 10 11.83 11.06 17.76
N ILE A 11 11.21 12.18 18.11
CA ILE A 11 11.38 13.50 17.49
C ILE A 11 11.68 14.49 18.62
N GLY A 12 12.78 15.23 18.51
CA GLY A 12 13.25 16.10 19.58
C GLY A 12 14.74 16.43 19.43
N LYS A 13 15.43 16.61 20.57
CA LYS A 13 16.87 16.92 20.60
C LYS A 13 17.71 15.65 20.75
N ALA A 14 18.53 15.37 19.75
CA ALA A 14 19.55 14.32 19.81
C ALA A 14 20.88 14.87 20.33
N GLY A 15 21.78 14.00 20.80
CA GLY A 15 23.12 14.41 21.24
C GLY A 15 23.79 13.45 22.22
N ASN A 16 24.86 13.91 22.85
CA ASN A 16 25.48 13.23 23.99
C ASN A 16 24.94 13.83 25.31
N PRO A 17 24.17 13.08 26.12
CA PRO A 17 23.66 13.57 27.40
C PRO A 17 24.76 13.91 28.42
N ASP A 18 25.99 13.38 28.28
CA ASP A 18 27.07 13.62 29.23
C ASP A 18 27.53 15.10 29.25
N ILE A 19 27.38 15.79 28.12
CA ILE A 19 27.91 17.16 27.92
C ILE A 19 26.89 18.12 27.29
N GLN A 20 25.70 17.67 26.91
CA GLN A 20 24.67 18.51 26.29
C GLN A 20 23.36 18.46 27.10
N PRO A 21 22.74 19.61 27.41
CA PRO A 21 21.47 19.62 28.13
C PRO A 21 20.32 19.10 27.27
N ASN A 22 19.25 18.61 27.93
CA ASN A 22 17.96 18.27 27.32
C ASN A 22 18.01 17.25 26.16
N VAL A 23 18.98 16.33 26.18
CA VAL A 23 19.05 15.25 25.18
C VAL A 23 17.92 14.24 25.42
N THR A 24 17.10 14.03 24.40
CA THR A 24 16.00 13.04 24.38
C THR A 24 16.36 11.77 23.59
N MET A 25 17.40 11.84 22.77
CA MET A 25 17.89 10.74 21.92
C MET A 25 19.42 10.71 21.95
N ALA A 26 20.00 9.69 22.56
CA ALA A 26 21.45 9.55 22.61
C ALA A 26 22.03 9.14 21.25
N ILE A 27 23.10 9.80 20.81
CA ILE A 27 23.93 9.39 19.67
C ILE A 27 25.10 8.58 20.22
N GLY A 28 25.25 7.32 19.79
CA GLY A 28 26.28 6.41 20.27
C GLY A 28 27.10 5.79 19.14
N GLY A 29 27.98 4.83 19.47
CA GLY A 29 28.88 4.19 18.51
C GLY A 29 28.19 3.36 17.41
N ALA A 30 26.88 3.11 17.53
CA ALA A 30 26.07 2.39 16.54
C ALA A 30 25.07 3.30 15.80
N THR A 31 25.22 4.62 15.89
CA THR A 31 24.31 5.59 15.30
C THR A 31 24.88 6.15 14.01
N GLU A 32 24.25 5.86 12.87
CA GLU A 32 24.51 6.53 11.59
C GLU A 32 23.83 7.91 11.53
N ILE A 33 24.36 8.83 10.73
CA ILE A 33 23.91 10.22 10.62
C ILE A 33 23.51 10.56 9.18
N ILE A 34 22.30 11.10 9.02
CA ILE A 34 21.85 11.78 7.81
C ILE A 34 21.71 13.27 8.13
N ALA A 35 22.43 14.12 7.39
CA ALA A 35 22.37 15.58 7.51
C ALA A 35 21.03 16.10 6.97
N GLY A 36 20.32 16.91 7.76
CA GLY A 36 18.98 17.43 7.43
C GLY A 36 18.89 18.95 7.54
N GLU A 37 19.98 19.63 7.84
CA GLU A 37 20.06 21.08 7.91
C GLU A 37 19.74 21.72 6.55
N GLY A 38 18.85 22.72 6.54
CA GLY A 38 18.40 23.36 5.31
C GLY A 38 17.44 22.53 4.45
N MET A 39 17.13 21.29 4.86
CA MET A 39 16.22 20.40 4.15
C MET A 39 14.82 20.40 4.78
N ILE A 40 13.82 20.03 3.99
CA ILE A 40 12.49 19.68 4.48
C ILE A 40 12.39 18.15 4.47
N VAL A 41 11.99 17.58 5.60
CA VAL A 41 11.73 16.14 5.73
C VAL A 41 10.22 15.93 5.84
N THR A 42 9.67 15.06 5.02
CA THR A 42 8.25 14.66 5.04
C THR A 42 8.13 13.17 5.28
N ALA A 43 6.92 12.69 5.59
CA ALA A 43 6.60 11.29 5.36
C ALA A 43 6.68 10.98 3.85
N GLY A 44 6.90 9.72 3.52
CA GLY A 44 6.78 9.28 2.13
C GLY A 44 5.32 9.31 1.67
N GLY A 45 5.10 9.54 0.38
CA GLY A 45 3.78 9.50 -0.23
C GLY A 45 3.15 8.11 -0.13
N VAL A 46 1.81 8.10 -0.06
CA VAL A 46 0.98 6.90 -0.12
C VAL A 46 0.04 7.06 -1.29
N ASP A 47 0.30 6.33 -2.38
CA ASP A 47 -0.58 6.30 -3.55
C ASP A 47 -1.51 5.10 -3.45
N THR A 48 -2.82 5.35 -3.49
CA THR A 48 -3.85 4.33 -3.30
C THR A 48 -4.67 4.02 -4.55
N HIS A 49 -4.22 4.45 -5.73
CA HIS A 49 -4.89 4.16 -7.01
C HIS A 49 -3.91 3.60 -8.05
N ILE A 50 -3.12 2.61 -7.65
CA ILE A 50 -2.10 2.03 -8.53
C ILE A 50 -2.67 0.92 -9.43
N HIS A 51 -2.43 1.04 -10.73
CA HIS A 51 -2.60 -0.06 -11.66
C HIS A 51 -1.26 -0.77 -11.82
N PHE A 52 -1.12 -2.00 -11.31
CA PHE A 52 0.14 -2.77 -11.39
C PHE A 52 0.38 -3.34 -12.80
N ILE A 53 0.48 -2.45 -13.81
CA ILE A 53 0.67 -2.73 -15.24
C ILE A 53 2.09 -3.21 -15.53
N CYS A 54 3.10 -2.59 -14.92
CA CYS A 54 4.50 -2.96 -15.11
C CYS A 54 5.33 -2.69 -13.83
N PRO A 55 6.44 -3.39 -13.60
CA PRO A 55 7.27 -3.18 -12.40
C PRO A 55 8.01 -1.83 -12.38
N GLN A 56 8.28 -1.23 -13.55
CA GLN A 56 9.06 0.01 -13.67
C GLN A 56 8.43 1.19 -12.91
N GLN A 57 7.09 1.22 -12.81
CA GLN A 57 6.37 2.27 -12.08
C GLN A 57 6.73 2.34 -10.59
N ILE A 58 7.25 1.25 -10.01
CA ILE A 58 7.65 1.23 -8.59
C ILE A 58 8.88 2.13 -8.38
N GLU A 59 9.83 2.10 -9.31
CA GLU A 59 11.00 2.97 -9.26
C GLU A 59 10.61 4.44 -9.49
N GLU A 60 9.74 4.71 -10.48
CA GLU A 60 9.23 6.06 -10.72
C GLU A 60 8.49 6.63 -9.50
N ALA A 61 7.65 5.81 -8.87
CA ALA A 61 6.96 6.17 -7.63
C ALA A 61 7.96 6.50 -6.52
N LEU A 62 8.97 5.65 -6.31
CA LEU A 62 10.01 5.88 -5.30
C LEU A 62 10.78 7.19 -5.54
N MET A 63 11.17 7.46 -6.78
CA MET A 63 11.90 8.68 -7.14
C MET A 63 11.05 9.96 -7.01
N SER A 64 9.72 9.83 -7.07
CA SER A 64 8.79 10.92 -6.78
C SER A 64 8.55 11.16 -5.27
N GLY A 65 9.09 10.29 -4.40
CA GLY A 65 8.90 10.35 -2.96
C GLY A 65 7.73 9.52 -2.43
N VAL A 66 7.09 8.68 -3.26
CA VAL A 66 6.10 7.68 -2.82
C VAL A 66 6.82 6.48 -2.19
N THR A 67 6.32 6.01 -1.06
CA THR A 67 6.90 4.87 -0.32
C THR A 67 5.90 3.75 -0.04
N THR A 68 4.63 3.97 -0.43
CA THR A 68 3.56 2.99 -0.34
C THR A 68 2.68 3.06 -1.57
N MET A 69 2.42 1.92 -2.19
CA MET A 69 1.60 1.77 -3.39
C MET A 69 0.49 0.77 -3.12
N ILE A 70 -0.76 1.21 -3.16
CA ILE A 70 -1.95 0.40 -2.98
C ILE A 70 -2.78 0.44 -4.27
N GLY A 71 -3.19 -0.73 -4.73
CA GLY A 71 -3.90 -0.84 -5.99
C GLY A 71 -4.06 -2.28 -6.43
N GLY A 72 -4.15 -2.57 -7.73
CA GLY A 72 -4.28 -3.95 -8.19
C GLY A 72 -3.82 -4.13 -9.62
N GLY A 73 -3.46 -5.36 -9.97
CA GLY A 73 -3.02 -5.68 -11.32
C GLY A 73 -2.24 -6.99 -11.42
N THR A 74 -2.03 -7.45 -12.64
CA THR A 74 -1.31 -8.69 -12.95
C THR A 74 -0.32 -8.51 -14.11
N GLY A 75 0.24 -7.30 -14.24
CA GLY A 75 1.03 -6.91 -15.41
C GLY A 75 0.17 -6.29 -16.54
N PRO A 76 0.65 -6.28 -17.80
CA PRO A 76 0.06 -5.51 -18.89
C PRO A 76 -1.16 -6.22 -19.53
N ALA A 77 -2.05 -6.74 -18.69
CA ALA A 77 -3.32 -7.32 -19.11
C ALA A 77 -4.38 -6.21 -19.26
N VAL A 78 -5.32 -6.38 -20.20
CA VAL A 78 -6.41 -5.41 -20.44
C VAL A 78 -7.18 -5.09 -19.15
N GLY A 79 -7.47 -6.10 -18.34
CA GLY A 79 -8.16 -5.90 -17.07
C GLY A 79 -7.39 -5.01 -16.07
N THR A 80 -6.06 -5.11 -16.05
CA THR A 80 -5.19 -4.27 -15.21
C THR A 80 -5.02 -2.88 -15.78
N ALA A 81 -4.93 -2.75 -17.11
CA ALA A 81 -4.89 -1.45 -17.77
C ALA A 81 -6.17 -0.63 -17.51
N ALA A 82 -7.32 -1.31 -17.36
CA ALA A 82 -8.59 -0.69 -17.06
C ALA A 82 -8.87 -0.53 -15.56
N THR A 83 -8.47 -1.49 -14.73
CA THR A 83 -8.94 -1.58 -13.33
C THR A 83 -7.82 -1.92 -12.35
N THR A 84 -7.88 -1.35 -11.14
CA THR A 84 -6.98 -1.67 -10.02
C THR A 84 -7.36 -2.98 -9.33
N CYS A 85 -7.47 -4.08 -10.08
CA CYS A 85 -7.84 -5.40 -9.57
C CYS A 85 -6.73 -6.44 -9.77
N THR A 86 -6.44 -7.19 -8.72
CA THR A 86 -5.65 -8.44 -8.74
C THR A 86 -6.61 -9.61 -8.54
N PRO A 87 -7.18 -10.20 -9.60
CA PRO A 87 -8.36 -11.05 -9.48
C PRO A 87 -8.03 -12.47 -9.01
N GLY A 88 -8.59 -12.87 -7.88
CA GLY A 88 -8.56 -14.26 -7.41
C GLY A 88 -7.27 -14.68 -6.69
N PRO A 89 -7.31 -15.81 -5.93
CA PRO A 89 -6.19 -16.23 -5.07
C PRO A 89 -4.86 -16.44 -5.78
N TRP A 90 -4.89 -17.04 -6.98
CA TRP A 90 -3.65 -17.36 -7.72
C TRP A 90 -2.87 -16.10 -8.08
N HIS A 91 -3.55 -15.08 -8.62
CA HIS A 91 -2.92 -13.82 -8.99
C HIS A 91 -2.44 -13.04 -7.77
N LEU A 92 -3.19 -13.07 -6.65
CA LEU A 92 -2.76 -12.44 -5.40
C LEU A 92 -1.46 -13.06 -4.88
N HIS A 93 -1.38 -14.40 -4.81
CA HIS A 93 -0.14 -15.06 -4.39
C HIS A 93 1.03 -14.77 -5.33
N ALA A 94 0.80 -14.74 -6.66
CA ALA A 94 1.84 -14.41 -7.62
C ALA A 94 2.35 -12.96 -7.45
N MET A 95 1.45 -12.00 -7.25
CA MET A 95 1.82 -10.60 -7.03
C MET A 95 2.50 -10.36 -5.69
N LEU A 96 2.05 -11.05 -4.63
CA LEU A 96 2.72 -11.05 -3.33
C LEU A 96 4.15 -11.61 -3.43
N GLY A 97 4.35 -12.71 -4.17
CA GLY A 97 5.69 -13.24 -4.43
C GLY A 97 6.57 -12.28 -5.26
N ALA A 98 5.97 -11.53 -6.19
CA ALA A 98 6.69 -10.51 -6.95
C ALA A 98 7.06 -9.27 -6.09
N ALA A 99 6.24 -8.96 -5.08
CA ALA A 99 6.44 -7.81 -4.19
C ALA A 99 7.76 -7.88 -3.40
N ASP A 100 8.21 -9.08 -3.04
CA ASP A 100 9.46 -9.30 -2.28
C ASP A 100 10.72 -8.75 -2.97
N ALA A 101 10.66 -8.50 -4.29
CA ALA A 101 11.78 -7.94 -5.04
C ALA A 101 11.98 -6.43 -4.87
N PHE A 102 11.05 -5.71 -4.19
CA PHE A 102 11.02 -4.25 -4.18
C PHE A 102 11.09 -3.65 -2.77
N PRO A 103 11.91 -2.60 -2.55
CA PRO A 103 11.96 -1.87 -1.28
C PRO A 103 10.80 -0.86 -1.18
N MET A 104 9.57 -1.34 -1.27
CA MET A 104 8.33 -0.55 -1.30
C MET A 104 7.26 -1.24 -0.47
N ASN A 105 6.43 -0.48 0.26
CA ASN A 105 5.23 -1.07 0.87
C ASN A 105 4.17 -1.27 -0.23
N LEU A 106 3.79 -2.51 -0.52
CA LEU A 106 2.79 -2.83 -1.55
C LEU A 106 1.53 -3.43 -0.94
N GLY A 107 0.37 -2.93 -1.37
CA GLY A 107 -0.94 -3.45 -1.00
C GLY A 107 -1.79 -3.76 -2.23
N PHE A 108 -2.41 -4.94 -2.26
CA PHE A 108 -3.18 -5.41 -3.42
C PHE A 108 -4.68 -5.43 -3.14
N LEU A 109 -5.47 -4.93 -4.11
CA LEU A 109 -6.92 -4.94 -4.12
C LEU A 109 -7.40 -6.11 -4.98
N GLY A 110 -8.37 -6.87 -4.46
CA GLY A 110 -9.11 -7.87 -5.22
C GLY A 110 -10.19 -7.24 -6.10
N LYS A 111 -10.85 -8.05 -6.92
CA LYS A 111 -12.01 -7.61 -7.71
C LYS A 111 -13.28 -7.70 -6.86
N GLY A 112 -13.97 -6.57 -6.69
CA GLY A 112 -15.20 -6.45 -5.88
C GLY A 112 -16.49 -6.75 -6.62
N ASN A 113 -16.46 -6.86 -7.96
CA ASN A 113 -17.65 -6.96 -8.81
C ASN A 113 -18.24 -8.37 -8.89
N VAL A 114 -18.81 -8.87 -7.80
CA VAL A 114 -19.64 -10.09 -7.77
C VAL A 114 -20.83 -9.92 -6.85
N SER A 115 -21.93 -10.64 -7.11
CA SER A 115 -23.16 -10.57 -6.30
C SER A 115 -23.28 -11.66 -5.24
N LEU A 116 -22.24 -12.48 -5.07
CA LEU A 116 -22.15 -13.49 -4.02
C LEU A 116 -20.89 -13.24 -3.16
N PRO A 117 -20.93 -13.50 -1.85
CA PRO A 117 -19.85 -13.12 -0.95
C PRO A 117 -18.61 -14.01 -1.06
N GLU A 118 -18.79 -15.31 -1.28
CA GLU A 118 -17.71 -16.30 -1.22
C GLU A 118 -16.50 -15.99 -2.13
N PRO A 119 -16.69 -15.57 -3.41
CA PRO A 119 -15.57 -15.18 -4.27
C PRO A 119 -14.84 -13.89 -3.84
N LEU A 120 -15.45 -13.05 -3.01
CA LEU A 120 -14.77 -11.89 -2.43
C LEU A 120 -13.95 -12.31 -1.22
N GLU A 121 -14.53 -13.14 -0.36
CA GLU A 121 -13.88 -13.59 0.86
C GLU A 121 -12.64 -14.45 0.56
N GLU A 122 -12.64 -15.27 -0.51
CA GLU A 122 -11.45 -16.01 -0.92
C GLU A 122 -10.28 -15.10 -1.33
N GLN A 123 -10.56 -13.95 -1.95
CA GLN A 123 -9.53 -12.98 -2.37
C GLN A 123 -8.92 -12.30 -1.14
N VAL A 124 -9.76 -11.89 -0.18
CA VAL A 124 -9.26 -11.30 1.06
C VAL A 124 -8.43 -12.32 1.85
N ARG A 125 -8.88 -13.58 1.96
CA ARG A 125 -8.10 -14.66 2.59
C ARG A 125 -6.77 -14.95 1.88
N ALA A 126 -6.70 -14.72 0.57
CA ALA A 126 -5.48 -14.88 -0.22
C ALA A 126 -4.52 -13.68 -0.13
N GLY A 127 -4.87 -12.63 0.60
CA GLY A 127 -3.99 -11.48 0.90
C GLY A 127 -4.39 -10.16 0.25
N ALA A 128 -5.59 -10.05 -0.33
CA ALA A 128 -6.11 -8.74 -0.71
C ALA A 128 -6.41 -7.89 0.53
N ILE A 129 -5.94 -6.65 0.58
CA ILE A 129 -6.17 -5.70 1.70
C ILE A 129 -7.42 -4.83 1.49
N GLY A 130 -8.11 -5.03 0.37
CA GLY A 130 -9.28 -4.29 -0.05
C GLY A 130 -9.84 -4.83 -1.36
N LEU A 131 -10.96 -4.27 -1.80
CA LEU A 131 -11.65 -4.67 -3.02
C LEU A 131 -11.91 -3.45 -3.90
N LYS A 132 -11.72 -3.59 -5.22
CA LYS A 132 -12.09 -2.56 -6.21
C LYS A 132 -13.37 -2.95 -6.91
N LEU A 133 -14.39 -2.10 -6.79
CA LEU A 133 -15.55 -2.06 -7.68
C LEU A 133 -15.21 -1.17 -8.88
N HIS A 134 -15.42 -1.66 -10.10
CA HIS A 134 -15.23 -0.89 -11.33
C HIS A 134 -16.39 -1.06 -12.31
N GLU A 135 -16.76 0.01 -13.02
CA GLU A 135 -17.86 -0.04 -13.99
C GLU A 135 -17.62 -1.04 -15.14
N ASP A 136 -16.37 -1.16 -15.62
CA ASP A 136 -15.92 -2.14 -16.62
C ASP A 136 -16.19 -3.59 -16.21
N TRP A 137 -16.33 -3.85 -14.90
CA TRP A 137 -16.71 -5.15 -14.35
C TRP A 137 -18.16 -5.18 -13.82
N GLY A 138 -18.90 -4.08 -13.93
CA GLY A 138 -20.27 -3.90 -13.46
C GLY A 138 -20.35 -3.39 -12.02
N SER A 139 -20.31 -2.08 -11.81
CA SER A 139 -20.54 -1.41 -10.52
C SER A 139 -22.04 -1.30 -10.19
N THR A 140 -22.74 -2.43 -10.28
CA THR A 140 -24.19 -2.50 -10.05
C THR A 140 -24.53 -2.41 -8.56
N PRO A 141 -25.75 -1.97 -8.18
CA PRO A 141 -26.18 -1.96 -6.78
C PRO A 141 -26.00 -3.29 -6.04
N ALA A 142 -26.26 -4.42 -6.71
CA ALA A 142 -26.08 -5.75 -6.12
C ALA A 142 -24.61 -6.10 -5.86
N ALA A 143 -23.69 -5.69 -6.74
CA ALA A 143 -22.26 -5.86 -6.51
C ALA A 143 -21.75 -4.93 -5.40
N ILE A 144 -22.23 -3.68 -5.37
CA ILE A 144 -21.88 -2.70 -4.33
C ILE A 144 -22.28 -3.21 -2.93
N ASP A 145 -23.55 -3.62 -2.77
CA ASP A 145 -24.08 -4.11 -1.49
C ASP A 145 -23.34 -5.35 -0.98
N ASN A 146 -23.13 -6.34 -1.85
CA ASN A 146 -22.38 -7.54 -1.50
C ASN A 146 -20.92 -7.23 -1.11
N CYS A 147 -20.26 -6.35 -1.87
CA CYS A 147 -18.87 -5.95 -1.61
C CYS A 147 -18.72 -5.22 -0.27
N LEU A 148 -19.57 -4.24 0.02
CA LEU A 148 -19.58 -3.54 1.31
C LEU A 148 -19.88 -4.50 2.48
N SER A 149 -20.80 -5.44 2.29
CA SER A 149 -21.13 -6.45 3.30
C SER A 149 -19.95 -7.39 3.61
N VAL A 150 -19.14 -7.76 2.61
CA VAL A 150 -17.92 -8.55 2.82
C VAL A 150 -16.84 -7.71 3.49
N ALA A 151 -16.67 -6.46 3.05
CA ALA A 151 -15.69 -5.52 3.59
C ALA A 151 -15.89 -5.30 5.10
N GLU A 152 -17.14 -5.09 5.54
CA GLU A 152 -17.48 -4.95 6.96
C GLU A 152 -17.13 -6.23 7.76
N ARG A 153 -17.41 -7.42 7.22
CA ARG A 153 -17.12 -8.69 7.91
C ARG A 153 -15.63 -8.99 8.03
N MET A 154 -14.82 -8.50 7.10
CA MET A 154 -13.41 -8.85 6.99
C MET A 154 -12.46 -7.70 7.33
N ASP A 155 -13.00 -6.54 7.69
CA ASP A 155 -12.26 -5.31 8.04
C ASP A 155 -11.27 -4.89 6.94
N VAL A 156 -11.78 -4.77 5.71
CA VAL A 156 -11.02 -4.31 4.53
C VAL A 156 -11.71 -3.14 3.84
N GLN A 157 -10.96 -2.32 3.12
CA GLN A 157 -11.51 -1.15 2.42
C GLN A 157 -12.15 -1.51 1.08
N VAL A 158 -13.14 -0.72 0.63
CA VAL A 158 -13.70 -0.76 -0.72
C VAL A 158 -13.31 0.51 -1.48
N ALA A 159 -12.64 0.34 -2.62
CA ALA A 159 -12.46 1.39 -3.61
C ALA A 159 -13.54 1.24 -4.69
N ILE A 160 -14.12 2.34 -5.16
CA ILE A 160 -15.17 2.31 -6.20
C ILE A 160 -14.86 3.29 -7.34
N HIS A 161 -15.03 2.78 -8.55
CA HIS A 161 -15.28 3.55 -9.77
C HIS A 161 -16.74 3.24 -10.16
N SER A 162 -17.62 4.24 -10.04
CA SER A 162 -19.07 4.07 -10.18
C SER A 162 -19.51 3.91 -11.65
N ASP A 163 -20.77 3.52 -11.84
CA ASP A 163 -21.45 3.57 -13.15
C ASP A 163 -21.57 5.04 -13.61
N THR A 164 -20.92 5.40 -14.72
CA THR A 164 -20.77 6.79 -15.22
C THR A 164 -21.97 7.28 -16.02
#